data_AF-A0A196MKC3-F1
#
_entry.id   AF-A0A196MKC3-F1
#
_cell.length_a   1.000
_cell.length_b   1.000
_cell.length_c   1.000
_cell.angle_alpha   90.00
_cell.angle_beta   90.00
_cell.angle_gamma   90.00
#
_symmetry.space_group_name_H-M   'P 1'
#
loop_
_entity.id
_entity.type
_entity.pdbx_description
1 polymer ?
#
loop_
_entity_poly.entity_id
_entity_poly.type
_entity_poly.pdbx_seq_one_letter_code
_entity_poly.pdbx_strand_id
1 'polypeptide(L)'
;MTGQDQFIEDVYAREVVMARVGHLIRRKQQEIERITRILRAAASFEGVAAPVLGEILKIVLIGPYARRTWYEDKASLYFSDYEFWVVVNHTLYADETRWCRAKAIIARELGNRCAVSLSVFSKADIKSAKASKDHFILDRLEAGIVLFKASRDAPLPRFKSSERDDVV
;
A
#
# COMPACT_ATOMS: atom_id res chain seq x y z
N MET A 1 -7.26 -15.84 -27.50
CA MET A 1 -6.36 -15.08 -26.61
C MET A 1 -7.16 -13.97 -25.97
N THR A 2 -7.72 -14.23 -24.80
CA THR A 2 -8.50 -13.28 -24.00
C THR A 2 -8.31 -13.70 -22.56
N GLY A 3 -7.17 -13.30 -21.99
CA GLY A 3 -6.91 -13.46 -20.57
C GLY A 3 -7.86 -12.55 -19.83
N GLN A 4 -8.82 -13.15 -19.13
CA GLN A 4 -9.81 -12.42 -18.37
C GLN A 4 -9.12 -11.60 -17.28
N ASP A 5 -9.36 -10.29 -17.32
CA ASP A 5 -9.15 -9.37 -16.21
C ASP A 5 -10.17 -9.77 -15.12
N GLN A 6 -9.81 -10.76 -14.30
CA GLN A 6 -10.66 -11.22 -13.22
C GLN A 6 -10.53 -10.25 -12.05
N PHE A 7 -11.46 -9.28 -12.01
CA PHE A 7 -11.59 -8.29 -10.97
C PHE A 7 -11.64 -8.96 -9.59
N ILE A 8 -10.68 -8.63 -8.73
CA ILE A 8 -10.68 -8.98 -7.32
C ILE A 8 -11.78 -8.14 -6.64
N GLU A 9 -12.95 -8.74 -6.40
CA GLU A 9 -13.96 -8.20 -5.49
C GLU A 9 -13.52 -8.39 -4.03
N ASP A 10 -12.60 -7.52 -3.62
CA ASP A 10 -12.18 -7.32 -2.23
C ASP A 10 -13.15 -6.35 -1.53
N VAL A 11 -14.40 -6.78 -1.39
CA VAL A 11 -15.53 -5.98 -0.83
C VAL A 11 -15.30 -5.61 0.64
N TYR A 12 -14.30 -6.19 1.30
CA TYR A 12 -13.94 -5.77 2.66
C TYR A 12 -12.87 -4.68 2.68
N ALA A 13 -11.85 -4.72 1.82
CA ALA A 13 -10.84 -3.66 1.82
C ALA A 13 -11.28 -2.41 1.05
N ARG A 14 -12.03 -2.55 -0.04
CA ARG A 14 -12.35 -1.43 -0.92
C ARG A 14 -13.16 -0.35 -0.17
N GLU A 15 -14.31 -0.74 0.36
CA GLU A 15 -15.25 0.15 1.05
C GLU A 15 -14.63 0.71 2.32
N VAL A 16 -13.88 -0.11 3.07
CA VAL A 16 -13.18 0.31 4.29
C VAL A 16 -12.10 1.34 4.01
N VAL A 17 -11.26 1.13 2.99
CA VAL A 17 -10.23 2.09 2.59
C VAL A 17 -10.87 3.38 2.12
N MET A 18 -11.88 3.30 1.24
CA MET A 18 -12.58 4.49 0.74
C MET A 18 -13.27 5.29 1.86
N ALA A 19 -13.84 4.61 2.87
CA ALA A 19 -14.42 5.26 4.04
C ALA A 19 -13.37 5.99 4.90
N ARG A 20 -12.19 5.39 5.09
CA ARG A 20 -11.06 5.99 5.83
C ARG A 20 -10.57 7.30 5.21
N VAL A 21 -10.69 7.45 3.88
CA VAL A 21 -10.36 8.68 3.15
C VAL A 21 -11.62 9.40 2.62
N GLY A 22 -12.74 9.25 3.32
CA GLY A 22 -14.05 9.77 2.91
C GLY A 22 -14.10 11.29 2.72
N HIS A 23 -13.11 12.02 3.23
CA HIS A 23 -12.95 13.46 3.03
C HIS A 23 -12.46 13.86 1.64
N LEU A 24 -11.91 12.93 0.87
CA LEU A 24 -11.46 13.17 -0.49
C LEU A 24 -12.61 12.97 -1.48
N ILE A 25 -12.50 13.56 -2.66
CA ILE A 25 -13.46 13.28 -3.74
C ILE A 25 -13.38 11.81 -4.19
N ARG A 26 -14.48 11.28 -4.73
CA ARG A 26 -14.62 9.86 -5.10
C ARG A 26 -13.47 9.32 -5.96
N ARG A 27 -13.01 10.10 -6.95
CA ARG A 27 -11.86 9.72 -7.79
C ARG A 27 -10.60 9.41 -6.97
N LYS A 28 -10.23 10.31 -6.05
CA LYS A 28 -9.03 10.16 -5.20
C LYS A 28 -9.17 9.00 -4.21
N GLN A 29 -10.37 8.80 -3.67
CA GLN A 29 -10.68 7.63 -2.83
C GLN A 29 -10.40 6.33 -3.59
N GLN A 30 -10.85 6.23 -4.85
CA GLN A 30 -10.63 5.06 -5.70
C GLN A 30 -9.15 4.87 -6.06
N GLU A 31 -8.41 5.95 -6.34
CA GLU A 31 -6.97 5.89 -6.61
C GLU A 31 -6.20 5.36 -5.39
N ILE A 32 -6.45 5.91 -4.20
CA ILE A 32 -5.79 5.48 -2.95
C ILE A 32 -6.14 4.03 -2.60
N GLU A 33 -7.39 3.66 -2.76
CA GLU A 33 -7.87 2.30 -2.59
C GLU A 33 -7.13 1.35 -3.54
N ARG A 34 -7.05 1.70 -4.84
CA ARG A 34 -6.36 0.89 -5.84
C ARG A 34 -4.89 0.70 -5.51
N ILE A 35 -4.18 1.77 -5.12
CA ILE A 35 -2.78 1.70 -4.69
C ILE A 35 -2.63 0.76 -3.49
N THR A 36 -3.50 0.92 -2.48
CA THR A 36 -3.49 0.05 -1.29
C THR A 36 -3.66 -1.41 -1.66
N ARG A 37 -4.60 -1.73 -2.56
CA ARG A 37 -4.81 -3.10 -3.05
C ARG A 37 -3.58 -3.63 -3.78
N ILE A 38 -2.97 -2.83 -4.66
CA ILE A 38 -1.74 -3.23 -5.38
C ILE A 38 -0.60 -3.51 -4.39
N LEU A 39 -0.37 -2.64 -3.41
CA LEU A 39 0.67 -2.83 -2.39
C LEU A 39 0.47 -4.15 -1.62
N ARG A 40 -0.78 -4.48 -1.26
CA ARG A 40 -1.10 -5.74 -0.58
C ARG A 40 -0.91 -6.98 -1.45
N ALA A 41 -1.27 -6.89 -2.74
CA ALA A 41 -1.25 -8.03 -3.66
C ALA A 41 0.13 -8.29 -4.28
N ALA A 42 0.92 -7.24 -4.52
CA ALA A 42 2.17 -7.31 -5.27
C ALA A 42 3.43 -7.35 -4.38
N ALA A 43 3.28 -7.23 -3.06
CA ALA A 43 4.37 -7.47 -2.12
C ALA A 43 4.90 -8.90 -2.27
N SER A 44 6.16 -9.04 -2.69
CA SER A 44 6.81 -10.33 -2.83
C SER A 44 7.72 -10.61 -1.63
N PHE A 45 7.31 -11.57 -0.82
CA PHE A 45 8.08 -12.06 0.32
C PHE A 45 8.69 -13.44 0.09
N GLU A 46 8.46 -14.01 -1.10
CA GLU A 46 8.98 -15.31 -1.50
C GLU A 46 10.49 -15.28 -1.69
N GLY A 47 11.16 -16.40 -1.35
CA GLY A 47 12.61 -16.55 -1.50
C GLY A 47 13.45 -15.65 -0.58
N VAL A 48 12.84 -15.01 0.42
CA VAL A 48 13.58 -14.23 1.43
C VAL A 48 14.01 -15.15 2.57
N ALA A 49 15.31 -15.21 2.84
CA ALA A 49 15.88 -15.94 3.98
C ALA A 49 15.67 -15.20 5.32
N ALA A 50 14.42 -14.87 5.64
CA ALA A 50 14.03 -14.29 6.91
C ALA A 50 13.61 -15.39 7.91
N PRO A 51 13.79 -15.18 9.23
CA PRO A 51 13.40 -16.16 10.25
C PRO A 51 11.88 -16.28 10.44
N VAL A 52 11.10 -15.39 9.81
CA VAL A 52 9.64 -15.32 9.92
C VAL A 52 9.04 -15.12 8.53
N LEU A 53 7.82 -15.62 8.30
CA LEU A 53 7.09 -15.36 7.06
C LEU A 53 6.80 -13.86 6.92
N GLY A 54 6.90 -13.33 5.72
CA GLY A 54 6.66 -11.90 5.47
C GLY A 54 5.21 -11.51 5.62
N GLU A 55 4.99 -10.39 6.32
CA GLU A 55 3.67 -9.84 6.56
C GLU A 55 3.73 -8.31 6.52
N ILE A 56 2.78 -7.72 5.79
CA ILE A 56 2.48 -6.29 5.89
C ILE A 56 1.70 -6.08 7.18
N LEU A 57 2.24 -5.32 8.12
CA LEU A 57 1.57 -4.99 9.38
C LEU A 57 0.62 -3.80 9.22
N LYS A 58 1.04 -2.79 8.45
CA LYS A 58 0.24 -1.58 8.19
C LYS A 58 0.53 -0.98 6.81
N ILE A 59 -0.48 -0.32 6.24
CA ILE A 59 -0.32 0.65 5.15
C ILE A 59 -0.96 1.95 5.62
N VAL A 60 -0.24 3.06 5.48
CA VAL A 60 -0.65 4.37 5.98
C VAL A 60 -0.52 5.39 4.86
N LEU A 61 -1.57 6.18 4.64
CA LEU A 61 -1.51 7.39 3.83
C LEU A 61 -0.89 8.51 4.67
N ILE A 62 0.14 9.13 4.14
CA ILE A 62 0.88 10.21 4.78
C ILE A 62 0.65 11.51 4.01
N GLY A 63 1.02 12.62 4.65
CA GLY A 63 1.20 13.87 3.95
C GLY A 63 -0.10 14.62 3.67
N PRO A 64 -0.11 15.48 2.64
CA PRO A 64 -1.20 16.45 2.43
C PRO A 64 -2.58 15.82 2.22
N TYR A 65 -2.64 14.65 1.58
CA TYR A 65 -3.91 13.95 1.35
C TYR A 65 -4.50 13.32 2.61
N ALA A 66 -3.67 12.93 3.58
CA ALA A 66 -4.14 12.52 4.90
C ALA A 66 -4.67 13.70 5.71
N ARG A 67 -4.03 14.88 5.57
CA ARG A 67 -4.28 16.06 6.42
C ARG A 67 -5.22 17.12 5.85
N ARG A 68 -5.84 16.88 4.69
CA ARG A 68 -6.71 17.86 3.99
C ARG A 68 -5.98 19.15 3.56
N THR A 69 -4.66 19.10 3.46
CA THR A 69 -3.82 20.24 3.03
C THR A 69 -3.21 19.99 1.65
N TRP A 70 -3.78 19.07 0.87
CA TRP A 70 -3.31 18.74 -0.47
C TRP A 70 -3.59 19.86 -1.45
N TYR A 71 -2.71 19.97 -2.44
CA TYR A 71 -2.75 20.99 -3.47
C TYR A 71 -2.75 20.35 -4.85
N GLU A 72 -3.58 20.89 -5.74
CA GLU A 72 -3.59 20.55 -7.17
C GLU A 72 -3.72 21.83 -7.97
N ASP A 73 -2.69 22.15 -8.75
CA ASP A 73 -2.74 23.24 -9.71
C ASP A 73 -2.86 22.69 -11.13
N LYS A 74 -4.02 22.95 -11.74
CA LYS A 74 -4.32 22.52 -13.11
C LYS A 74 -3.51 23.28 -14.14
N ALA A 75 -3.00 24.47 -13.83
CA ALA A 75 -2.20 25.29 -14.75
C ALA A 75 -0.73 24.86 -14.77
N SER A 76 -0.12 24.65 -13.60
CA SER A 76 1.29 24.21 -13.52
C SER A 76 1.48 22.69 -13.62
N LEU A 77 0.40 21.90 -13.62
CA LEU A 77 0.44 20.44 -13.51
C LEU A 77 1.19 19.95 -12.25
N TYR A 78 1.34 20.82 -11.24
CA TYR A 78 1.92 20.45 -9.97
C TYR A 78 0.84 19.91 -9.05
N PHE A 79 1.03 18.67 -8.61
CA PHE A 79 0.14 17.97 -7.71
C PHE A 79 0.94 17.43 -6.54
N SER A 80 0.37 17.46 -5.33
CA SER A 80 0.94 16.68 -4.23
C SER A 80 0.97 15.20 -4.59
N ASP A 81 1.99 14.48 -4.15
CA ASP A 81 2.07 13.02 -4.27
C ASP A 81 1.10 12.35 -3.30
N TYR A 82 0.56 11.20 -3.69
CA TYR A 82 0.05 10.25 -2.70
C TYR A 82 1.23 9.54 -2.03
N GLU A 83 1.50 9.89 -0.78
CA GLU A 83 2.59 9.30 -0.01
C GLU A 83 2.09 8.10 0.82
N PHE A 84 2.66 6.93 0.55
CA PHE A 84 2.34 5.69 1.22
C PHE A 84 3.52 5.22 2.06
N TRP A 85 3.26 4.98 3.35
CA TRP A 85 4.19 4.29 4.21
C TRP A 85 3.66 2.89 4.52
N VAL A 86 4.50 1.89 4.26
CA VAL A 86 4.20 0.49 4.59
C VAL A 86 5.06 0.06 5.75
N VAL A 87 4.45 -0.62 6.72
CA VAL A 87 5.19 -1.25 7.83
C VAL A 87 5.12 -2.77 7.67
N VAL A 88 6.26 -3.43 7.59
CA VAL A 88 6.40 -4.90 7.51
C VAL A 88 6.96 -5.49 8.79
N ASN A 89 6.80 -6.80 8.96
CA ASN A 89 7.18 -7.49 10.19
C ASN A 89 8.71 -7.72 10.37
N HIS A 90 9.49 -7.66 9.29
CA HIS A 90 10.95 -7.89 9.34
C HIS A 90 11.72 -6.97 8.37
N THR A 91 12.96 -6.60 8.72
CA THR A 91 13.83 -5.68 7.95
C THR A 91 14.09 -6.13 6.53
N LEU A 92 14.32 -7.44 6.33
CA LEU A 92 14.52 -8.03 5.00
C LEU A 92 13.32 -7.85 4.04
N TYR A 93 12.12 -7.61 4.56
CA TYR A 93 10.93 -7.32 3.76
C TYR A 93 10.73 -5.82 3.48
N ALA A 94 11.51 -4.95 4.14
CA ALA A 94 11.53 -3.52 3.89
C ALA A 94 12.49 -3.12 2.75
N ASP A 95 13.28 -4.07 2.25
CA ASP A 95 14.14 -3.89 1.09
C ASP A 95 13.34 -3.42 -0.12
N GLU A 96 13.77 -2.32 -0.73
CA GLU A 96 13.09 -1.67 -1.84
C GLU A 96 12.89 -2.59 -3.05
N THR A 97 13.82 -3.52 -3.30
CA THR A 97 13.74 -4.47 -4.42
C THR A 97 12.49 -5.34 -4.35
N ARG A 98 11.97 -5.61 -3.14
CA ARG A 98 10.74 -6.38 -2.90
C ARG A 98 9.47 -5.65 -3.34
N TRP A 99 9.57 -4.33 -3.51
CA TRP A 99 8.46 -3.45 -3.85
C TRP A 99 8.49 -2.97 -5.31
N CYS A 100 9.54 -3.32 -6.08
CA CYS A 100 9.67 -2.96 -7.49
C CYS A 100 8.45 -3.38 -8.32
N ARG A 101 7.94 -4.60 -8.11
CA ARG A 101 6.74 -5.09 -8.81
C ARG A 101 5.51 -4.23 -8.50
N ALA A 102 5.29 -3.90 -7.23
CA ALA A 102 4.18 -3.05 -6.81
C ALA A 102 4.30 -1.65 -7.42
N LYS A 103 5.49 -1.04 -7.35
CA LYS A 103 5.79 0.27 -7.97
C LYS A 103 5.53 0.26 -9.47
N ALA A 104 5.95 -0.77 -10.19
CA ALA A 104 5.73 -0.91 -11.63
C ALA A 104 4.24 -1.01 -11.99
N ILE A 105 3.46 -1.78 -11.23
CA ILE A 105 2.00 -1.89 -11.44
C ILE A 105 1.31 -0.55 -11.17
N ILE A 106 1.68 0.14 -10.09
CA ILE A 106 1.16 1.48 -9.77
C ILE A 106 1.49 2.47 -10.90
N ALA A 107 2.75 2.53 -11.34
CA ALA A 107 3.16 3.42 -12.42
C ALA A 107 2.39 3.15 -13.72
N ARG A 108 2.22 1.88 -14.08
CA ARG A 108 1.46 1.47 -15.27
C ARG A 108 -0.01 1.86 -15.19
N GLU A 109 -0.66 1.66 -14.03
CA GLU A 109 -2.10 1.88 -13.90
C GLU A 109 -2.46 3.33 -13.58
N LEU A 110 -1.60 4.07 -12.87
CA LEU A 110 -1.94 5.35 -12.25
C LEU A 110 -0.94 6.47 -12.56
N GLY A 111 0.18 6.19 -13.24
CA GLY A 111 1.26 7.17 -13.43
C GLY A 111 0.87 8.42 -14.22
N ASN A 112 -0.16 8.36 -15.05
CA ASN A 112 -0.74 9.53 -15.74
C ASN A 112 -1.83 10.25 -14.95
N ARG A 113 -2.28 9.68 -13.82
CA ARG A 113 -3.38 10.20 -12.99
C ARG A 113 -2.89 10.86 -11.70
N CYS A 114 -1.83 10.34 -11.12
CA CYS A 114 -1.28 10.82 -9.86
C CYS A 114 0.19 10.39 -9.69
N ALA A 115 0.97 11.22 -8.98
CA ALA A 115 2.26 10.83 -8.48
C ALA A 115 2.11 10.04 -7.16
N VAL A 116 2.97 9.04 -6.96
CA VAL A 116 2.94 8.16 -5.79
C VAL A 116 4.35 8.00 -5.25
N SER A 117 4.54 8.28 -3.96
CA SER A 117 5.77 8.00 -3.23
C SER A 117 5.54 6.85 -2.25
N LEU A 118 6.50 5.93 -2.16
CA LEU A 118 6.41 4.73 -1.33
C LEU A 118 7.67 4.59 -0.46
N SER A 119 7.47 4.59 0.85
CA SER A 119 8.51 4.24 1.84
C SER A 119 8.09 3.00 2.61
N VAL A 120 9.05 2.11 2.88
CA VAL A 120 8.78 0.86 3.59
C VAL A 120 9.68 0.80 4.83
N PHE A 121 9.04 0.55 5.97
CA PHE A 121 9.69 0.43 7.27
C PHE A 121 9.43 -0.96 7.81
N SER A 122 10.38 -1.49 8.56
CA SER A 122 10.18 -2.69 9.35
C SER A 122 9.66 -2.36 10.75
N LYS A 123 9.14 -3.37 11.43
CA LYS A 123 8.80 -3.29 12.86
C LYS A 123 10.01 -2.86 13.71
N ALA A 124 11.22 -3.25 13.32
CA ALA A 124 12.45 -2.85 13.98
C ALA A 124 12.70 -1.34 13.80
N ASP A 125 12.51 -0.80 12.60
CA ASP A 125 12.69 0.63 12.32
C ASP A 125 11.72 1.48 13.14
N ILE A 126 10.46 1.05 13.23
CA ILE A 126 9.46 1.74 14.08
C ILE A 126 9.83 1.66 15.57
N LYS A 127 10.41 0.54 16.02
CA LYS A 127 10.88 0.40 17.40
C LYS A 127 12.07 1.32 17.67
N SER A 128 13.01 1.41 16.73
CA SER A 128 14.16 2.31 16.80
C SER A 128 13.72 3.78 16.84
N ALA A 129 12.80 4.18 15.95
CA ALA A 129 12.22 5.54 15.93
C ALA A 129 11.58 5.92 17.29
N LYS A 130 10.88 4.98 17.93
CA LYS A 130 10.34 5.19 19.28
C LYS A 130 11.43 5.35 20.34
N ALA A 131 12.47 4.52 20.30
CA ALA A 131 13.56 4.58 21.26
C ALA A 131 14.37 5.89 21.13
N SER A 132 14.58 6.37 19.91
CA SER A 132 15.30 7.61 19.63
C SER A 132 14.44 8.87 19.71
N LYS A 133 13.13 8.75 19.90
CA LYS A 133 12.16 9.86 19.79
C LYS A 133 12.25 10.58 18.44
N ASP A 134 12.34 9.81 17.37
CA ASP A 134 12.37 10.35 16.01
C ASP A 134 10.99 10.91 15.64
N HIS A 135 10.82 12.21 15.85
CA HIS A 135 9.60 12.95 15.55
C HIS A 135 9.27 12.97 14.05
N PHE A 136 10.25 12.81 13.15
CA PHE A 136 9.96 12.75 11.72
C PHE A 136 9.11 11.51 11.40
N ILE A 137 9.46 10.35 11.96
CA ILE A 137 8.71 9.11 11.72
C ILE A 137 7.42 9.08 12.55
N LEU A 138 7.52 9.38 13.84
CA LEU A 138 6.41 9.19 14.77
C LEU A 138 5.24 10.14 14.48
N ASP A 139 5.51 11.43 14.34
CA ASP A 139 4.47 12.44 14.16
C ASP A 139 3.76 12.25 12.79
N ARG A 140 4.50 11.79 11.76
CA ARG A 140 3.92 11.48 10.44
C ARG A 140 3.03 10.24 10.49
N LEU A 141 3.45 9.19 11.20
CA LEU A 141 2.62 8.00 11.38
C LEU A 141 1.37 8.29 12.22
N GLU A 142 1.47 9.16 13.21
CA GLU A 142 0.34 9.59 14.05
C GLU A 142 -0.65 10.45 13.25
N ALA A 143 -0.16 11.40 12.46
CA ALA A 143 -1.00 12.26 11.63
C ALA A 143 -1.52 11.57 10.35
N GLY A 144 -1.05 10.36 10.05
CA GLY A 144 -1.42 9.59 8.87
C GLY A 144 -2.76 8.86 9.01
N ILE A 145 -3.34 8.46 7.88
CA ILE A 145 -4.57 7.63 7.85
C ILE A 145 -4.17 6.18 7.62
N VAL A 146 -4.44 5.30 8.58
CA VAL A 146 -4.17 3.86 8.43
C VAL A 146 -5.16 3.26 7.44
N LEU A 147 -4.68 2.90 6.25
CA LEU A 147 -5.46 2.31 5.16
C LEU A 147 -5.55 0.79 5.27
N PHE A 148 -4.58 0.14 5.88
CA PHE A 148 -4.62 -1.30 6.18
C PHE A 148 -3.91 -1.59 7.51
N LYS A 149 -4.44 -2.54 8.29
CA LYS A 149 -3.83 -3.06 9.52
C LYS A 149 -4.13 -4.56 9.67
N ALA A 150 -3.09 -5.40 9.62
CA ALA A 150 -3.24 -6.86 9.65
C ALA A 150 -3.99 -7.41 10.88
N SER A 151 -3.88 -6.76 12.03
CA SER A 151 -4.59 -7.17 13.26
C SER A 151 -6.09 -6.84 13.26
N ARG A 152 -6.62 -6.15 12.25
CA ARG A 152 -8.02 -5.73 12.18
C ARG A 152 -8.69 -6.03 10.85
N ASP A 153 -7.94 -5.91 9.77
CA ASP A 153 -8.48 -5.99 8.41
C ASP A 153 -8.28 -7.39 7.83
N ALA A 154 -9.31 -7.92 7.16
CA ALA A 154 -9.27 -9.25 6.57
C ALA A 154 -8.15 -9.40 5.52
N PRO A 155 -7.50 -10.57 5.42
CA PRO A 155 -6.52 -10.83 4.36
C PRO A 155 -7.17 -10.77 2.98
N LEU A 156 -6.38 -10.47 1.94
CA LEU A 156 -6.87 -10.60 0.56
C LEU A 156 -7.20 -12.07 0.29
N PRO A 157 -8.34 -12.39 -0.36
CA PRO A 157 -8.59 -13.74 -0.83
C PRO A 157 -7.46 -14.14 -1.78
N ARG A 158 -6.67 -15.16 -1.41
CA ARG A 158 -5.70 -15.77 -2.32
C ARG A 158 -6.48 -16.63 -3.32
N PHE A 159 -6.47 -16.26 -4.59
CA PHE A 159 -6.90 -17.19 -5.62
C PHE A 159 -5.96 -18.41 -5.58
N LYS A 160 -6.51 -19.60 -5.29
CA LYS A 160 -5.83 -20.84 -5.66
C LYS A 160 -5.75 -20.82 -7.18
N SER A 161 -4.55 -20.77 -7.74
CA SER A 161 -4.34 -21.25 -9.10
C SER A 161 -4.86 -22.67 -9.13
N SER A 162 -5.92 -22.94 -9.90
CA SER A 162 -6.30 -24.32 -10.18
C SER A 162 -5.13 -24.94 -10.92
N GLU A 163 -4.31 -25.73 -10.24
CA GLU A 163 -3.55 -26.77 -10.89
C GLU A 163 -4.58 -27.63 -11.63
N ARG A 164 -4.54 -27.56 -12.96
CA ARG A 164 -5.13 -28.57 -13.81
C ARG A 164 -4.28 -29.81 -13.58
N ASP A 165 -4.73 -30.67 -12.69
CA ASP A 165 -4.39 -32.09 -12.71
C ASP A 165 -5.03 -32.67 -13.98
N ASP A 166 -4.41 -32.44 -15.13
CA ASP A 166 -4.66 -33.24 -16.33
C ASP A 166 -3.87 -34.54 -16.14
N VAL A 167 -4.48 -35.48 -15.43
CA VAL A 167 -4.12 -36.90 -15.48
C VAL A 167 -4.70 -37.47 -16.77
N VAL A 168 -3.84 -37.78 -17.73
CA VAL A 168 -4.06 -38.81 -18.75
C VAL A 168 -2.84 -39.73 -18.77
#